data_AF-A0A832J6E5-F1
#
_entry.id   AF-A0A832J6E5-F1
#
_cell.length_a   1.000
_cell.length_b   1.000
_cell.length_c   1.000
_cell.angle_alpha   90.00
_cell.angle_beta   90.00
_cell.angle_gamma   90.00
#
_symmetry.space_group_name_H-M   'P 1'
#
loop_
_entity.id
_entity.type
_entity.pdbx_description
1 polymer ?
#
loop_
_entity_poly.entity_id
_entity_poly.type
_entity_poly.pdbx_seq_one_letter_code
_entity_poly.pdbx_strand_id
1 'polypeptide(L)' 'MSDILTITLNPSVDFSTSTKRVRADHKLRCETPVRDPGGGGVNV' A
#
# COMPACT_ATOMS: atom_id res chain seq x y z
N MET A 1 3.60 -30.18 11.13
CA MET A 1 3.17 -28.84 10.72
C MET A 1 2.93 -28.91 9.22
N SER A 2 1.76 -28.49 8.74
CA SER A 2 1.41 -28.52 7.31
C SER A 2 1.74 -27.19 6.65
N ASP A 3 2.09 -27.20 5.36
CA ASP A 3 2.31 -25.99 4.58
C ASP A 3 1.01 -25.17 4.44
N ILE A 4 1.14 -23.85 4.42
CA ILE A 4 0.02 -22.91 4.23
C ILE A 4 0.29 -22.14 2.94
N LEU A 5 -0.68 -22.17 2.02
CA LEU A 5 -0.66 -21.42 0.77
C LEU A 5 -1.69 -20.30 0.81
N THR A 6 -1.28 -19.10 0.42
CA THR A 6 -2.16 -17.94 0.26
C THR A 6 -2.27 -17.58 -1.23
N ILE A 7 -3.41 -17.02 -1.62
CA ILE A 7 -3.68 -16.61 -3.00
C ILE A 7 -4.27 -15.20 -2.98
N THR A 8 -3.70 -14.30 -3.78
CA THR A 8 -4.24 -12.95 -4.01
C THR A 8 -4.61 -12.81 -5.48
N LEU A 9 -5.91 -12.90 -5.78
CA LEU A 9 -6.40 -12.80 -7.16
C LEU A 9 -6.27 -11.38 -7.74
N ASN A 10 -6.20 -10.38 -6.88
CA ASN A 10 -6.04 -8.97 -7.26
C ASN A 10 -4.91 -8.34 -6.44
N PRO A 11 -3.64 -8.63 -6.78
CA PRO A 11 -2.50 -8.07 -6.06
C PRO A 11 -2.31 -6.58 -6.39
N SER A 12 -1.63 -5.87 -5.50
CA SER A 12 -1.29 -4.46 -5.70
C SER A 12 0.17 -4.17 -5.37
N VAL A 13 0.65 -3.04 -5.90
CA VAL A 13 1.81 -2.34 -5.34
C VAL A 13 1.23 -1.16 -4.58
N ASP A 14 1.35 -1.20 -3.26
CA ASP A 14 0.84 -0.16 -2.39
C ASP A 14 1.87 0.96 -2.32
N PHE A 15 1.40 2.21 -2.47
CA PHE A 15 2.23 3.40 -2.35
C PHE A 15 1.84 4.15 -1.08
N SER A 16 2.76 4.27 -0.14
CA SER A 16 2.58 5.05 1.08
C SER A 16 3.43 6.31 1.03
N THR A 17 2.86 7.47 1.36
CA THR A 17 3.57 8.75 1.41
C THR A 17 2.99 9.63 2.51
N SER A 18 3.76 10.63 2.94
CA SER A 18 3.32 11.61 3.93
C SER A 18 3.19 13.01 3.32
N THR A 19 2.39 13.86 3.98
CA THR A 19 2.38 15.31 3.81
C THR A 19 2.05 15.97 5.15
N LYS A 20 2.46 17.22 5.37
CA LYS A 20 2.29 17.90 6.67
C LYS A 20 0.82 18.08 7.06
N ARG A 21 -0.08 18.24 6.09
CA ARG A 21 -1.52 18.41 6.33
C ARG A 21 -2.35 18.06 5.11
N VAL A 22 -3.48 17.39 5.33
CA VAL A 22 -4.51 17.14 4.30
C VAL A 22 -5.49 18.31 4.25
N ARG A 23 -5.69 18.90 3.06
CA ARG A 23 -6.63 20.00 2.79
C ARG A 23 -7.27 19.80 1.41
N ALA A 24 -8.56 20.14 1.29
CA ALA A 24 -9.26 20.14 0.00
C ALA A 24 -8.76 21.26 -0.91
N ASP A 25 -9.05 21.14 -2.22
CA ASP A 25 -8.87 22.15 -3.28
C ASP A 25 -7.43 22.65 -3.55
N HIS A 26 -6.46 22.22 -2.74
CA HIS A 26 -5.05 22.56 -2.89
C HIS A 26 -4.21 21.34 -3.28
N LYS A 27 -3.19 21.55 -4.12
CA LYS A 27 -2.21 20.51 -4.44
C LYS A 27 -1.42 20.13 -3.18
N LEU A 28 -1.60 18.91 -2.71
CA LEU A 28 -0.81 18.36 -1.61
C LEU A 28 0.54 17.93 -2.16
N ARG A 29 1.63 18.56 -1.68
CA ARG A 29 2.98 18.12 -1.97
C ARG A 29 3.33 17.02 -0.98
N CYS A 30 3.45 15.82 -1.50
CA CYS A 30 3.81 14.63 -0.72
C CYS A 30 5.32 14.39 -0.80
N GLU A 31 5.84 13.67 0.20
CA GLU A 31 7.20 13.14 0.18
C GLU A 31 7.38 12.06 -0.90
N THR A 32 8.59 11.51 -1.02
CA THR A 32 8.82 10.37 -1.92
C THR A 32 8.09 9.15 -1.37
N PRO A 33 7.28 8.45 -2.18
CA PRO A 33 6.50 7.33 -1.68
C PRO A 33 7.36 6.08 -1.41
N VAL A 34 7.04 5.36 -0.35
CA VAL A 34 7.46 3.98 -0.09
C VAL A 34 6.57 3.05 -0.88
N ARG A 35 7.15 1.97 -1.44
CA ARG A 35 6.43 0.96 -2.22
C ARG A 35 6.46 -0.36 -1.48
N ASP A 36 5.28 -0.89 -1.21
CA ASP A 36 5.10 -2.16 -0.51
C ASP A 36 4.28 -3.14 -1.37
N PRO A 37 4.48 -4.45 -1.21
CA PRO A 37 3.59 -5.42 -1.83
C PRO A 37 2.23 -5.38 -1.11
N GLY A 38 1.14 -5.42 -1.88
CA GLY A 38 -0.22 -5.31 -1.35
C GLY A 38 -1.13 -6.44 -1.81
N GLY A 39 -2.16 -6.68 -0.99
CA GLY A 39 -3.22 -7.65 -1.25
C GLY A 39 -3.36 -8.71 -0.17
N GLY A 40 -4.59 -9.21 0.00
CA GLY A 40 -4.97 -10.01 1.16
C GLY A 40 -4.06 -11.22 1.41
N GLY A 41 -3.85 -12.08 0.41
CA GLY A 41 -2.97 -13.24 0.57
C GLY A 41 -1.47 -12.91 0.56
N VAL A 42 -1.06 -11.74 0.04
CA VAL A 42 0.33 -11.27 0.10
C VAL A 42 0.68 -10.75 1.50
N ASN A 43 -0.32 -10.24 2.22
CA ASN A 43 -0.16 -9.68 3.56
C ASN A 43 -0.33 -10.73 4.70
N VAL A 44 -0.68 -11.96 4.36
CA VAL A 44 -0.78 -13.12 5.28
C VAL A 44 0.56 -13.81 5.36
#